data_AF-J9FSS1-F1
#
_entry.id   AF-J9FSS1-F1
#
_cell.length_a   1.000
_cell.length_b   1.000
_cell.length_c   1.000
_cell.angle_alpha   90.00
_cell.angle_beta   90.00
_cell.angle_gamma   90.00
#
_symmetry.space_group_name_H-M   'P 1'
#
loop_
_entity.id
_entity.type
_entity.pdbx_description
1 polymer ?
#
loop_
_entity_poly.entity_id
_entity_poly.type
_entity_poly.pdbx_seq_one_letter_code
_entity_poly.pdbx_strand_id
1 'polypeptide(L)'
;MIAMNILQKKIYSYFERNPQLRVLFIFNNELFDANEELSELEWTDGYRFIAFRGDWFTVKYRLENEWAKDKVIIYFDRPSPTSSKADMAAFPLMDVLAANMEYHSQDYASFMQQYGLPESMTLFVEQNLIQLQTEKM
;
A
#
# COMPACT_ATOMS: atom_id res chain seq x y z
N MET A 1 26.28 -2.71 -1.94
CA MET A 1 24.95 -3.12 -2.42
C MET A 1 24.05 -3.14 -1.19
N ILE A 2 23.23 -2.10 -1.00
CA ILE A 2 22.28 -2.06 0.13
C ILE A 2 21.20 -3.08 -0.21
N ALA A 3 20.93 -4.01 0.71
CA ALA A 3 19.87 -4.99 0.51
C ALA A 3 18.52 -4.24 0.42
N MET A 4 17.78 -4.45 -0.66
CA MET A 4 16.47 -3.83 -0.90
C MET A 4 15.50 -4.17 0.24
N ASN A 5 14.87 -3.14 0.81
CA ASN A 5 13.94 -3.25 1.93
C ASN A 5 12.74 -4.17 1.59
N ILE A 6 12.21 -4.89 2.58
CA ILE A 6 11.12 -5.88 2.40
C ILE A 6 9.82 -5.20 1.96
N LEU A 7 9.44 -4.08 2.59
CA LEU A 7 8.26 -3.28 2.22
C LEU A 7 8.41 -2.77 0.79
N GLN A 8 9.60 -2.29 0.42
CA GLN A 8 9.88 -1.82 -0.93
C GLN A 8 9.70 -2.93 -1.99
N LYS A 9 10.23 -4.14 -1.73
CA LYS A 9 10.04 -5.31 -2.61
C LYS A 9 8.56 -5.67 -2.75
N LYS A 10 7.81 -5.64 -1.65
CA LYS A 10 6.37 -5.91 -1.68
C LYS A 10 5.65 -4.90 -2.55
N ILE A 11 5.94 -3.61 -2.39
CA ILE A 11 5.34 -2.54 -3.19
C ILE A 11 5.65 -2.72 -4.68
N TYR A 12 6.90 -3.03 -5.05
CA TYR A 12 7.23 -3.33 -6.46
C TYR A 12 6.43 -4.50 -7.00
N SER A 13 6.24 -5.56 -6.21
CA SER A 13 5.46 -6.72 -6.66
C SER A 13 4.00 -6.38 -7.01
N TYR A 14 3.39 -5.36 -6.38
CA TYR A 14 2.04 -4.91 -6.75
C TYR A 14 2.00 -4.34 -8.18
N PHE A 15 2.99 -3.54 -8.54
CA PHE A 15 3.11 -2.93 -9.87
C PHE A 15 3.55 -3.93 -10.94
N GLU A 16 4.40 -4.89 -10.60
CA GLU A 16 4.82 -5.96 -11.52
C GLU A 16 3.67 -6.92 -11.84
N ARG A 17 2.88 -7.31 -10.84
CA ARG A 17 1.71 -8.19 -11.02
C ARG A 17 0.57 -7.49 -11.77
N ASN A 18 0.47 -6.17 -11.66
CA ASN A 18 -0.57 -5.36 -12.29
C ASN A 18 0.05 -4.27 -13.16
N PRO A 19 0.43 -4.54 -14.42
CA PRO A 19 1.10 -3.57 -15.28
C PRO A 19 0.34 -2.25 -15.47
N GLN A 20 -0.99 -2.29 -15.41
CA GLN A 20 -1.89 -1.14 -15.51
C GLN A 20 -2.00 -0.31 -14.22
N LEU A 21 -1.57 -0.86 -13.07
CA LEU A 21 -1.58 -0.14 -11.80
C LEU A 21 -0.65 1.06 -11.89
N ARG A 22 -1.16 2.26 -11.64
CA ARG A 22 -0.35 3.49 -11.64
C ARG A 22 -0.19 4.07 -10.25
N VAL A 23 -1.19 3.90 -9.39
CA VAL A 23 -1.20 4.48 -8.04
C VAL A 23 -1.42 3.39 -7.01
N LEU A 24 -0.51 3.19 -6.07
CA LEU A 24 -0.71 2.31 -4.94
C LEU A 24 -1.00 3.15 -3.69
N PHE A 25 -2.19 2.99 -3.13
CA PHE A 25 -2.63 3.72 -1.94
C PHE A 25 -2.22 2.97 -0.68
N ILE A 26 -1.57 3.65 0.25
CA ILE A 26 -1.19 3.11 1.55
C ILE A 26 -1.92 3.94 2.61
N PHE A 27 -2.76 3.31 3.41
CA PHE A 27 -3.48 3.97 4.50
C PHE A 27 -2.87 3.55 5.83
N ASN A 28 -2.68 4.53 6.71
CA ASN A 28 -2.29 4.25 8.09
C ASN A 28 -3.36 3.41 8.77
N ASN A 29 -2.93 2.53 9.66
CA ASN A 29 -3.81 1.84 10.58
C ASN A 29 -3.18 1.88 11.99
N GLU A 30 -3.96 1.59 13.02
CA GLU A 30 -3.49 1.66 14.41
C GLU A 30 -2.28 0.74 14.72
N LEU A 31 -1.93 -0.15 13.80
CA LEU A 31 -0.92 -1.20 13.98
C LEU A 31 0.35 -0.98 13.14
N PHE A 32 0.33 -0.08 12.14
CA PHE A 32 1.39 0.08 11.15
C PHE A 32 1.44 1.51 10.60
N ASP A 33 2.30 2.33 11.21
CA ASP A 33 2.71 3.61 10.63
C ASP A 33 3.90 3.37 9.69
N ALA A 34 3.60 3.26 8.40
CA ALA A 34 4.61 3.03 7.36
C ALA A 34 5.34 4.32 6.94
N ASN A 35 4.94 5.49 7.46
CA ASN A 35 5.35 6.76 6.89
C ASN A 35 6.86 7.00 7.00
N GLU A 36 7.42 6.75 8.19
CA GLU A 36 8.86 6.92 8.44
C GLU A 36 9.67 5.97 7.55
N GLU A 37 9.32 4.69 7.53
CA GLU A 37 9.99 3.70 6.69
C GLU A 37 9.91 4.08 5.21
N LEU A 38 8.73 4.39 4.68
CA LEU A 38 8.53 4.74 3.27
C LEU A 38 9.26 6.02 2.85
N SER A 39 9.38 6.98 3.77
CA SER A 39 10.06 8.27 3.53
C SER A 39 11.58 8.12 3.45
N GLU A 40 12.14 7.09 4.09
CA GLU A 40 13.58 6.79 4.07
C GLU A 40 14.02 5.95 2.87
N LEU A 41 13.06 5.35 2.14
CA LEU A 41 13.35 4.51 0.99
C LEU A 41 13.73 5.31 -0.26
N GLU A 42 14.79 4.87 -0.93
CA GLU A 42 15.16 5.33 -2.27
C GLU A 42 14.38 4.56 -3.34
N TRP A 43 13.50 5.25 -4.05
CA TRP A 43 12.67 4.67 -5.11
C TRP A 43 13.40 4.67 -6.46
N THR A 44 13.27 3.57 -7.22
CA THR A 44 13.87 3.49 -8.57
C THR A 44 13.21 4.45 -9.56
N ASP A 45 13.92 4.80 -10.63
CA ASP A 45 13.40 5.70 -11.67
C ASP A 45 12.03 5.25 -12.18
N GLY A 46 11.11 6.23 -12.30
CA GLY A 46 9.71 5.99 -12.66
C GLY A 46 8.81 5.62 -11.48
N TYR A 47 9.34 5.43 -10.27
CA TYR A 47 8.56 5.34 -9.05
C TYR A 47 8.60 6.66 -8.28
N ARG A 48 7.50 6.99 -7.60
CA ARG A 48 7.38 8.21 -6.81
C ARG A 48 6.63 7.93 -5.53
N PHE A 49 7.25 8.24 -4.40
CA PHE A 49 6.56 8.26 -3.11
C PHE A 49 6.06 9.66 -2.77
N ILE A 50 4.84 9.74 -2.24
CA ILE A 50 4.24 10.95 -1.69
C ILE A 50 3.52 10.65 -0.37
N ALA A 51 3.90 11.36 0.69
CA ALA A 51 3.11 11.44 1.91
C ALA A 51 2.06 12.55 1.75
N PHE A 52 0.78 12.19 1.76
CA PHE A 52 -0.32 13.12 1.53
C PHE A 52 -0.48 14.12 2.69
N ARG A 53 -0.67 15.42 2.38
CA ARG A 53 -0.73 16.51 3.37
C ARG A 53 -2.00 17.37 3.34
N GLY A 54 -3.04 16.93 2.64
CA GLY A 54 -4.34 17.63 2.58
C GLY A 54 -4.60 18.39 1.28
N ASP A 55 -3.65 18.43 0.35
CA ASP A 55 -3.73 19.12 -0.94
C ASP A 55 -4.41 18.28 -2.03
N TRP A 56 -5.67 17.90 -1.78
CA TRP A 56 -6.47 16.99 -2.62
C TRP A 56 -6.47 17.36 -4.11
N PHE A 57 -6.75 18.63 -4.42
CA PHE A 57 -6.86 19.10 -5.80
C PHE A 57 -5.52 19.00 -6.53
N THR A 58 -4.44 19.46 -5.88
CA THR A 58 -3.09 19.41 -6.42
C THR A 58 -2.67 17.98 -6.69
N VAL A 59 -2.86 17.08 -5.71
CA VAL A 59 -2.50 15.67 -5.85
C VAL A 59 -3.30 15.02 -6.98
N LYS A 60 -4.62 15.24 -7.06
CA LYS A 60 -5.44 14.71 -8.15
C LYS A 60 -4.94 15.17 -9.52
N TYR A 61 -4.73 16.48 -9.66
CA TYR A 61 -4.22 17.06 -10.90
C TYR A 61 -2.88 16.45 -11.32
N ARG A 62 -1.95 16.29 -10.37
CA ARG A 62 -0.64 15.70 -10.65
C ARG A 62 -0.74 14.23 -11.04
N LEU A 63 -1.57 13.44 -10.35
CA LEU A 63 -1.80 12.03 -10.70
C LEU A 63 -2.32 11.87 -12.14
N GLU A 64 -3.18 12.79 -12.60
CA GLU A 64 -3.77 12.75 -13.94
C GLU A 64 -2.86 13.33 -15.03
N ASN A 65 -1.93 14.23 -14.68
CA ASN A 65 -1.12 14.98 -15.64
C ASN A 65 0.38 14.74 -15.42
N GLU A 66 0.97 15.42 -14.43
CA GLU A 66 2.43 15.47 -14.21
C GLU A 66 3.03 14.09 -13.94
N TRP A 67 2.32 13.23 -13.22
CA TRP A 67 2.73 11.89 -12.80
C TRP A 67 2.02 10.79 -13.60
N ALA A 68 1.38 11.13 -14.72
CA ALA A 68 0.57 10.19 -15.50
C ALA A 68 1.36 8.95 -15.99
N LYS A 69 2.69 9.06 -16.06
CA LYS A 69 3.64 8.01 -16.45
C LYS A 69 4.38 7.37 -15.28
N ASP A 70 4.25 7.92 -14.08
CA ASP A 70 4.94 7.43 -12.88
C ASP A 70 4.13 6.31 -12.22
N LYS A 71 4.83 5.39 -11.54
CA LYS A 71 4.25 4.49 -10.55
C LYS A 71 4.26 5.21 -9.19
N VAL A 72 3.10 5.72 -8.79
CA VAL A 72 2.96 6.56 -7.60
C VAL A 72 2.59 5.70 -6.39
N ILE A 73 3.37 5.79 -5.33
CA ILE A 73 3.05 5.28 -3.99
C ILE A 73 2.54 6.48 -3.18
N ILE A 74 1.28 6.45 -2.78
CA ILE A 74 0.67 7.53 -1.98
C ILE A 74 0.29 7.04 -0.60
N TYR A 75 0.86 7.68 0.42
CA TYR A 75 0.57 7.40 1.82
C TYR A 75 -0.43 8.40 2.39
N PHE A 76 -1.40 7.90 3.16
CA PHE A 76 -2.40 8.66 3.87
C PHE A 76 -2.31 8.35 5.37
N ASP A 77 -2.12 9.38 6.18
CA ASP A 77 -2.17 9.28 7.65
C ASP A 77 -3.63 9.25 8.16
N ARG A 78 -4.40 8.28 7.67
CA ARG A 78 -5.78 8.00 8.05
C ARG A 78 -6.14 6.56 7.66
N PRO A 79 -7.15 5.96 8.31
CA PRO A 79 -7.71 4.68 7.89
C PRO A 79 -8.23 4.70 6.45
N SER A 80 -8.28 3.51 5.84
CA SER A 80 -8.86 3.31 4.52
C SER A 80 -10.31 3.84 4.46
N PRO A 81 -10.67 4.57 3.40
CA PRO A 81 -12.03 5.09 3.23
C PRO A 81 -13.04 4.00 2.85
N THR A 82 -12.60 2.75 2.61
CA THR A 82 -13.45 1.67 2.10
C THR A 82 -14.33 1.00 3.18
N SER A 83 -14.10 1.32 4.45
CA SER A 83 -14.83 0.74 5.59
C SER A 83 -16.31 1.16 5.67
N SER A 84 -16.68 2.31 5.11
CA SER A 84 -18.07 2.77 5.11
C SER A 84 -18.44 3.56 3.86
N LYS A 85 -19.72 3.49 3.45
CA LYS A 85 -20.22 4.27 2.30
C LYS A 85 -20.06 5.78 2.48
N ALA A 86 -20.16 6.27 3.71
CA ALA A 86 -20.01 7.69 4.01
C ALA A 86 -18.55 8.14 3.79
N ASP A 87 -17.58 7.33 4.23
CA ASP A 87 -16.15 7.62 4.05
C ASP A 87 -15.73 7.52 2.59
N MET A 88 -16.24 6.53 1.86
CA MET A 88 -16.03 6.42 0.40
C MET A 88 -16.55 7.66 -0.33
N ALA A 89 -17.76 8.13 0.00
CA ALA A 89 -18.34 9.32 -0.62
C ALA A 89 -17.59 10.62 -0.26
N ALA A 90 -16.99 10.66 0.93
CA ALA A 90 -16.22 11.81 1.40
C ALA A 90 -14.75 11.81 0.94
N PHE A 91 -14.25 10.73 0.34
CA PHE A 91 -12.86 10.61 -0.07
C PHE A 91 -12.62 11.21 -1.48
N PRO A 92 -11.89 12.34 -1.62
CA PRO A 92 -11.79 13.06 -2.89
C PRO A 92 -11.08 12.32 -4.03
N LEU A 93 -10.34 11.26 -3.70
CA LEU A 93 -9.62 10.41 -4.64
C LEU A 93 -10.25 9.02 -4.77
N MET A 94 -11.53 8.87 -4.39
CA MET A 94 -12.21 7.56 -4.43
C MET A 94 -12.30 6.99 -5.85
N ASP A 95 -12.45 7.85 -6.86
CA ASP A 95 -12.41 7.47 -8.27
C ASP A 95 -11.04 6.94 -8.70
N VAL A 96 -9.96 7.59 -8.24
CA VAL A 96 -8.58 7.15 -8.50
C VAL A 96 -8.27 5.85 -7.75
N LEU A 97 -8.69 5.73 -6.49
CA LEU A 97 -8.53 4.52 -5.68
C LEU A 97 -9.27 3.34 -6.32
N ALA A 98 -10.52 3.54 -6.74
CA ALA A 98 -11.32 2.49 -7.39
C ALA A 98 -10.73 2.02 -8.73
N ALA A 99 -10.02 2.88 -9.45
CA ALA A 99 -9.31 2.53 -10.68
C ALA A 99 -7.92 1.91 -10.45
N ASN A 100 -7.44 1.88 -9.21
CA ASN A 100 -6.14 1.36 -8.84
C ASN A 100 -6.27 0.39 -7.65
N MET A 101 -5.32 0.39 -6.72
CA MET A 101 -5.28 -0.57 -5.61
C MET A 101 -4.85 0.09 -4.30
N GLU A 102 -5.37 -0.47 -3.22
CA GLU A 102 -4.88 -0.29 -1.87
C GLU A 102 -3.79 -1.33 -1.57
N TYR A 103 -2.70 -0.89 -0.96
CA TYR A 103 -1.69 -1.76 -0.39
C TYR A 103 -2.27 -2.42 0.84
N HIS A 104 -2.31 -3.74 0.77
CA HIS A 104 -2.64 -4.59 1.86
C HIS A 104 -1.36 -5.33 2.25
N SER A 105 -0.95 -5.23 3.51
CA SER A 105 0.06 -6.12 4.12
C SER A 105 -0.28 -7.61 3.92
N GLN A 106 -1.55 -7.88 3.57
CA GLN A 106 -2.25 -9.13 3.37
C GLN A 106 -1.77 -10.03 2.21
N ASP A 107 -0.52 -10.48 2.23
CA ASP A 107 -0.27 -11.88 1.85
C ASP A 107 -0.69 -12.85 2.99
N TYR A 108 -1.21 -12.33 4.11
CA TYR A 108 -1.70 -13.14 5.22
C TYR A 108 -2.97 -13.91 4.87
N ALA A 109 -3.90 -13.37 4.06
CA ALA A 109 -5.15 -14.07 3.77
C ALA A 109 -4.88 -15.34 2.94
N SER A 110 -4.00 -15.20 1.94
CA SER A 110 -3.44 -16.31 1.16
C SER A 110 -2.68 -17.30 2.05
N PHE A 111 -1.87 -16.81 3.00
CA PHE A 111 -1.16 -17.64 3.97
C PHE A 111 -2.13 -18.40 4.88
N MET A 112 -3.13 -17.73 5.46
CA MET A 112 -4.14 -18.34 6.32
C MET A 112 -4.95 -19.38 5.56
N GLN A 113 -5.31 -19.12 4.30
CA GLN A 113 -5.99 -20.09 3.45
C GLN A 113 -5.09 -21.29 3.11
N GLN A 114 -3.82 -21.06 2.79
CA GLN A 114 -2.85 -22.12 2.49
C GLN A 114 -2.61 -23.04 3.69
N TYR A 115 -2.60 -22.49 4.91
CA TYR A 115 -2.31 -23.23 6.15
C TYR A 115 -3.56 -23.57 6.97
N GLY A 116 -4.76 -23.24 6.48
CA GLY A 116 -6.03 -23.51 7.17
C GLY A 116 -6.16 -22.83 8.53
N LEU A 117 -5.59 -21.64 8.69
CA LEU A 117 -5.56 -20.93 9.97
C LEU A 117 -6.92 -20.26 10.26
N PRO A 118 -7.43 -20.35 11.50
CA PRO A 118 -8.69 -19.74 11.87
C PRO A 118 -8.59 -18.21 11.89
N GLU A 119 -9.69 -17.51 11.59
CA GLU A 119 -9.76 -16.04 11.57
C GLU A 119 -9.35 -15.38 12.89
N SER A 120 -9.44 -16.09 14.03
CA SER A 120 -8.94 -15.62 15.33
C SER A 120 -7.42 -15.40 15.37
N MET A 121 -6.68 -15.97 14.43
CA MET A 121 -5.22 -15.82 14.30
C MET A 121 -4.82 -14.74 13.29
N THR A 122 -5.78 -14.05 12.67
CA THR A 122 -5.51 -13.01 11.65
C THR A 122 -4.49 -11.98 12.14
N LEU A 123 -4.72 -11.43 13.33
CA LEU A 123 -3.84 -10.43 13.92
C LEU A 123 -2.42 -10.97 14.15
N PHE A 124 -2.29 -12.21 14.64
CA PHE A 124 -0.99 -12.85 14.89
C PHE A 124 -0.23 -13.13 13.59
N VAL A 125 -0.93 -13.63 12.56
CA VAL A 125 -0.33 -13.91 11.25
C VAL A 125 0.10 -12.61 10.58
N GLU A 126 -0.73 -11.58 10.63
CA GLU A 126 -0.39 -10.25 10.11
C GLU A 126 0.87 -9.68 10.80
N GLN A 127 0.97 -9.85 12.12
CA GLN A 127 2.11 -9.41 12.93
C GLN A 127 3.41 -10.19 12.66
N ASN A 128 3.32 -11.47 12.30
CA ASN A 128 4.48 -12.38 12.26
C ASN A 128 4.74 -12.97 10.88
N LEU A 129 4.04 -12.53 9.83
CA LEU A 129 4.09 -13.13 8.49
C LEU A 129 5.52 -13.24 7.94
N ILE A 130 6.36 -12.25 8.23
CA ILE A 130 7.77 -12.22 7.79
C ILE A 130 8.57 -13.33 8.48
N GLN A 131 8.44 -13.50 9.79
CA GLN A 131 9.14 -14.56 10.53
C GLN A 131 8.66 -15.95 10.10
N LEU A 132 7.33 -16.11 9.98
CA LEU A 132 6.68 -17.35 9.56
C LEU A 132 7.04 -17.78 8.12
N GLN A 133 7.33 -16.84 7.23
CA GLN A 133 7.79 -17.12 5.87
C GLN A 133 9.31 -17.43 5.80
N THR A 134 10.10 -16.91 6.75
CA THR A 134 11.57 -17.05 6.73
C THR A 134 12.05 -18.34 7.41
N GLU A 135 11.32 -18.86 8.42
CA GLU A 135 11.62 -20.17 9.05
C GLU A 135 11.49 -21.38 8.10
N LYS A 136 10.91 -21.17 6.91
CA LYS A 136 10.74 -22.22 5.89
C LYS A 136 11.91 -22.35 4.90
N MET A 137 13.00 -21.58 5.06
CA MET A 137 14.22 -21.71 4.25
C MET A 137 15.36 -22.35 5.04
#